data_AF-A0A319A9S0-F1
#
_entry.id   AF-A0A319A9S0-F1
#
_cell.length_a   1.000
_cell.length_b   1.000
_cell.length_c   1.000
_cell.angle_alpha   90.00
_cell.angle_beta   90.00
_cell.angle_gamma   90.00
#
_symmetry.space_group_name_H-M   'P 1'
#
loop_
_entity.id
_entity.type
_entity.pdbx_description
1 polymer ?
#
loop_
_entity_poly.entity_id
_entity_poly.type
_entity_poly.pdbx_seq_one_letter_code
_entity_poly.pdbx_strand_id
1 'polypeptide(L)'
;MEEYNKQASEFIFRENNAEGRVAADTIDLHGQFVEEAEEILEERIRYAKNHGQTHLHVIVGKGNHSANHVQKIKPRVEQVCRELGLQYATEENAGRIYVNLTGGPADMSAAPGHHQQSQHYPQHQQQQYPQQHQQQQQQQHQQGDNQNEIEQVVNAVLPRVLRKLEKACCVVM
;
A
#
# COMPACT_ATOMS: atom_id res chain seq x y z
N MET A 1 -8.43 1.27 -31.49
CA MET A 1 -8.50 1.64 -30.06
C MET A 1 -7.68 0.68 -29.22
N GLU A 2 -7.82 -0.63 -29.41
CA GLU A 2 -7.02 -1.65 -28.71
C GLU A 2 -5.50 -1.48 -28.89
N GLU A 3 -5.02 -1.22 -30.11
CA GLU A 3 -3.59 -0.99 -30.36
C GLU A 3 -3.02 0.22 -29.59
N TYR A 4 -3.77 1.32 -29.52
CA TYR A 4 -3.36 2.50 -28.75
C TYR A 4 -3.39 2.26 -27.24
N ASN A 5 -4.35 1.46 -26.76
CA ASN A 5 -4.38 1.07 -25.35
C ASN A 5 -3.20 0.18 -25.00
N LYS A 6 -2.82 -0.74 -25.89
CA LYS A 6 -1.62 -1.57 -25.73
C LYS A 6 -0.35 -0.72 -25.70
N GLN A 7 -0.18 0.19 -26.64
CA GLN A 7 0.97 1.11 -26.66
C GLN A 7 1.05 1.97 -25.38
N ALA A 8 -0.10 2.43 -24.87
CA ALA A 8 -0.16 3.18 -23.62
C ALA A 8 0.20 2.30 -22.41
N SER A 9 -0.32 1.07 -22.34
CA SER A 9 0.01 0.06 -21.33
C SER A 9 1.51 -0.21 -21.30
N GLU A 10 2.11 -0.53 -22.45
CA GLU A 10 3.55 -0.79 -22.59
C GLU A 10 4.41 0.42 -22.17
N PHE A 11 4.01 1.63 -22.58
CA PHE A 11 4.72 2.84 -22.19
C PHE A 11 4.68 3.04 -20.66
N ILE A 12 3.49 2.92 -20.05
CA ILE A 12 3.31 3.06 -18.59
C ILE A 12 4.16 2.02 -17.86
N PHE A 13 4.10 0.76 -18.28
CA PHE A 13 4.90 -0.32 -17.70
C PHE A 13 6.39 0.00 -17.73
N ARG A 14 6.90 0.41 -18.88
CA ARG A 14 8.32 0.72 -19.06
C ARG A 14 8.77 1.89 -18.18
N GLU A 15 7.98 2.96 -18.12
CA GLU A 15 8.32 4.15 -17.32
C GLU A 15 8.22 3.88 -15.81
N ASN A 16 7.32 2.98 -15.38
CA ASN A 16 7.19 2.61 -13.96
C ASN A 16 8.29 1.65 -13.50
N ASN A 17 8.75 0.78 -14.38
CA ASN A 17 9.80 -0.19 -14.10
C ASN A 17 11.19 0.28 -14.56
N ALA A 18 11.32 1.53 -14.99
CA ALA A 18 12.62 2.11 -15.35
C ALA A 18 13.56 2.14 -14.15
N GLU A 19 14.87 2.14 -14.43
CA GLU A 19 15.90 2.10 -13.40
C GLU A 19 15.72 3.24 -12.37
N GLY A 20 15.70 2.87 -11.08
CA GLY A 20 15.52 3.81 -9.98
C GLY A 20 14.07 4.22 -9.66
N ARG A 21 13.07 3.75 -10.42
CA ARG A 21 11.64 4.03 -10.14
C ARG A 21 11.06 3.10 -9.08
N VAL A 22 11.44 1.83 -9.14
CA VAL A 22 11.09 0.79 -8.16
C VAL A 22 12.36 0.09 -7.68
N ALA A 23 12.28 -0.53 -6.51
CA ALA A 23 13.39 -1.33 -6.00
C ALA A 23 13.64 -2.55 -6.90
N ALA A 24 14.87 -3.09 -6.88
CA ALA A 24 15.27 -4.17 -7.77
C ALA A 24 14.48 -5.48 -7.56
N ASP A 25 13.92 -5.67 -6.36
CA ASP A 25 13.04 -6.77 -5.95
C ASP A 25 11.55 -6.45 -6.15
N THR A 26 11.24 -5.37 -6.86
CA THR A 26 9.87 -4.91 -7.09
C THR A 26 9.55 -4.90 -8.58
N ILE A 27 8.31 -5.24 -8.93
CA ILE A 27 7.76 -5.08 -10.27
C ILE A 27 6.42 -4.37 -10.20
N ASP A 28 6.24 -3.38 -11.06
CA ASP A 28 5.00 -2.62 -11.15
C ASP A 28 4.16 -3.08 -12.35
N LEU A 29 3.01 -3.70 -12.04
CA LEU A 29 2.04 -4.18 -13.02
C LEU A 29 0.79 -3.29 -13.05
N HIS A 30 0.77 -2.15 -12.37
CA HIS A 30 -0.42 -1.31 -12.37
C HIS A 30 -0.70 -0.79 -13.78
N GLY A 31 -1.98 -0.81 -14.17
CA GLY A 31 -2.42 -0.33 -15.47
C GLY A 31 -2.24 -1.32 -16.62
N GLN A 32 -1.61 -2.48 -16.39
CA GLN A 32 -1.50 -3.54 -17.39
C GLN A 32 -2.82 -4.25 -17.66
N PHE A 33 -2.95 -4.84 -18.85
CA PHE A 33 -3.98 -5.84 -19.11
C PHE A 33 -3.71 -7.11 -18.31
N VAL A 34 -4.77 -7.88 -18.03
CA VAL A 34 -4.69 -9.05 -17.13
C VAL A 34 -3.76 -10.12 -17.72
N GLU A 35 -3.88 -10.34 -19.02
CA GLU A 35 -3.11 -11.30 -19.80
C GLU A 35 -1.63 -10.89 -19.84
N GLU A 36 -1.33 -9.62 -20.07
CA GLU A 36 0.04 -9.09 -20.08
C GLU A 36 0.67 -9.18 -18.68
N ALA A 37 -0.08 -8.85 -17.64
CA ALA A 37 0.41 -8.87 -16.26
C ALA A 37 0.80 -10.28 -15.81
N GLU A 38 0.07 -11.31 -16.27
CA GLU A 38 0.40 -12.71 -16.02
C GLU A 38 1.72 -13.10 -16.66
N GLU A 39 1.87 -12.89 -17.97
CA GLU A 39 3.09 -13.26 -18.71
C GLU A 39 4.33 -12.58 -18.13
N ILE A 40 4.23 -11.27 -17.87
CA ILE A 40 5.32 -10.48 -17.29
C ILE A 40 5.68 -10.98 -15.88
N LEU A 41 4.69 -11.31 -15.05
CA LEU A 41 4.92 -11.79 -13.69
C LEU A 41 5.65 -13.13 -13.68
N GLU A 42 5.22 -14.08 -14.53
CA GLU A 42 5.87 -15.38 -14.63
C GLU A 42 7.34 -15.27 -15.03
N GLU A 43 7.62 -14.44 -16.05
CA GLU A 43 8.99 -14.17 -16.49
C GLU A 43 9.82 -13.54 -15.37
N ARG A 44 9.27 -12.54 -14.67
CA ARG A 44 9.96 -11.87 -13.57
C ARG A 44 10.24 -12.81 -12.40
N ILE A 45 9.32 -13.71 -12.06
CA ILE A 45 9.51 -14.74 -11.02
C ILE A 45 10.61 -15.71 -11.42
N ARG A 46 10.61 -16.18 -12.67
CA ARG A 46 11.66 -17.06 -13.20
C ARG A 46 13.02 -16.39 -13.14
N TYR A 47 13.10 -15.13 -13.58
CA TYR A 47 14.30 -14.32 -13.49
C TYR A 47 14.77 -14.18 -12.03
N ALA A 48 13.86 -13.83 -11.11
CA ALA A 48 14.16 -13.64 -9.69
C ALA A 48 14.79 -14.89 -9.07
N LYS A 49 14.17 -16.06 -9.30
CA LYS A 49 14.65 -17.36 -8.81
C LYS A 49 16.03 -17.69 -9.38
N ASN A 50 16.24 -17.49 -10.68
CA ASN A 50 17.52 -17.77 -11.34
C ASN A 50 18.66 -16.87 -10.84
N HIS A 51 18.34 -15.67 -10.34
CA HIS A 51 19.30 -14.72 -9.78
C HIS A 51 19.40 -14.79 -8.25
N GLY A 52 18.79 -15.80 -7.61
CA GLY A 52 18.88 -16.01 -6.17
C GLY A 52 18.12 -14.99 -5.31
N GLN A 53 17.14 -14.27 -5.89
CA GLN A 53 16.26 -13.42 -5.11
C GLN A 53 15.36 -14.28 -4.23
N THR A 54 15.18 -13.87 -2.97
CA THR A 54 14.37 -14.60 -1.98
C THR A 54 12.89 -14.24 -2.04
N HIS A 55 12.57 -13.06 -2.56
CA HIS A 55 11.22 -12.52 -2.61
C HIS A 55 11.04 -11.56 -3.79
N LEU A 56 9.79 -11.24 -4.08
CA LEU A 56 9.39 -10.28 -5.09
C LEU A 56 8.19 -9.47 -4.57
N HIS A 57 8.27 -8.14 -4.64
CA HIS A 57 7.13 -7.25 -4.43
C HIS A 57 6.44 -6.95 -5.75
N VAL A 58 5.13 -7.18 -5.83
CA VAL A 58 4.33 -6.96 -7.03
C VAL A 58 3.33 -5.86 -6.76
N ILE A 59 3.42 -4.74 -7.48
CA ILE A 59 2.44 -3.64 -7.40
C ILE A 59 1.31 -3.94 -8.38
N VAL A 60 0.12 -4.21 -7.84
CA VAL A 60 -1.09 -4.50 -8.62
C VAL A 60 -2.01 -3.28 -8.78
N GLY A 61 -1.69 -2.20 -8.05
CA GLY A 61 -2.46 -0.96 -8.02
C GLY A 61 -3.69 -1.05 -7.11
N LYS A 62 -4.24 0.10 -6.70
CA LYS A 62 -5.36 0.16 -5.71
C LYS A 62 -6.76 -0.02 -6.31
N GLY A 63 -6.88 -0.10 -7.64
CA GLY A 63 -8.18 -0.19 -8.33
C GLY A 63 -8.93 1.14 -8.50
N ASN A 64 -8.43 2.26 -7.95
CA ASN A 64 -9.12 3.57 -8.05
C ASN A 64 -9.32 4.07 -9.49
N HIS A 65 -8.48 3.65 -10.43
CA HIS A 65 -8.50 4.10 -11.82
C HIS A 65 -8.94 3.01 -12.81
N SER A 66 -9.33 1.83 -12.33
CA SER A 66 -9.79 0.78 -13.23
C SER A 66 -11.24 1.02 -13.66
N ALA A 67 -11.60 0.48 -14.82
CA ALA A 67 -12.98 0.50 -15.28
C ALA A 67 -13.87 -0.16 -14.21
N ASN A 68 -14.87 0.59 -13.74
CA ASN A 68 -15.79 0.20 -12.67
C ASN A 68 -15.13 -0.04 -11.30
N HIS A 69 -13.95 0.53 -11.03
CA HIS A 69 -13.20 0.32 -9.77
C HIS A 69 -12.85 -1.15 -9.48
N VAL A 70 -12.83 -2.02 -10.51
CA VAL A 70 -12.52 -3.44 -10.35
C VAL A 70 -11.01 -3.67 -10.44
N GLN A 71 -10.41 -4.18 -9.37
CA GLN A 71 -9.00 -4.56 -9.35
C GLN A 71 -8.82 -5.95 -9.97
N LYS A 72 -8.71 -6.02 -11.30
CA LYS A 72 -8.61 -7.30 -12.03
C LYS A 72 -7.24 -7.98 -11.94
N ILE A 73 -6.18 -7.21 -11.68
CA ILE A 73 -4.81 -7.73 -11.66
C ILE A 73 -4.53 -8.52 -10.37
N LYS A 74 -4.98 -8.05 -9.20
CA LYS A 74 -4.83 -8.76 -7.92
C LYS A 74 -5.26 -10.23 -7.98
N PRO A 75 -6.51 -10.59 -8.36
CA PRO A 75 -6.92 -11.98 -8.40
C PRO A 75 -6.09 -12.81 -9.39
N ARG A 76 -5.61 -12.20 -10.48
CA ARG A 76 -4.74 -12.92 -11.43
C ARG A 76 -3.35 -13.22 -10.85
N VAL A 77 -2.73 -12.24 -10.19
CA VAL A 77 -1.43 -12.42 -9.51
C VAL A 77 -1.53 -13.48 -8.42
N GLU A 78 -2.61 -13.47 -7.64
CA GLU A 78 -2.87 -14.49 -6.63
C GLU A 78 -3.00 -15.90 -7.24
N GLN A 79 -3.66 -16.01 -8.40
CA GLN A 79 -3.78 -17.27 -9.13
C GLN A 79 -2.42 -17.79 -9.61
N VAL A 80 -1.59 -16.94 -10.24
CA VAL A 80 -0.25 -17.32 -10.70
C VAL A 80 0.62 -17.80 -9.53
N CYS A 81 0.55 -17.13 -8.37
CA CYS A 81 1.28 -17.57 -7.18
C CYS A 81 0.84 -18.97 -6.73
N ARG A 82 -0.47 -19.26 -6.73
CA ARG A 82 -1.01 -20.59 -6.38
C ARG A 82 -0.58 -21.67 -7.37
N GLU A 83 -0.63 -21.37 -8.66
CA GLU A 83 -0.22 -22.28 -9.74
C GLU A 83 1.27 -22.64 -9.66
N LEU A 84 2.11 -21.67 -9.28
CA LEU A 84 3.54 -21.87 -9.08
C LEU A 84 3.91 -22.43 -7.69
N GLY A 85 2.92 -22.71 -6.83
CA GLY A 85 3.14 -23.20 -5.46
C GLY A 85 3.85 -22.19 -4.55
N LEU A 86 3.76 -20.89 -4.85
CA LEU A 86 4.39 -19.82 -4.11
C LEU A 86 3.46 -19.31 -3.02
N GLN A 87 4.04 -19.07 -1.84
CA GLN A 87 3.34 -18.37 -0.77
C GLN A 87 3.37 -16.87 -1.06
N TYR A 88 2.27 -16.19 -0.77
CA TYR A 88 2.14 -14.75 -0.97
C TYR A 88 1.38 -14.10 0.18
N ALA A 89 1.59 -12.80 0.37
CA ALA A 89 0.89 -11.97 1.34
C ALA A 89 0.52 -10.62 0.71
N THR A 90 -0.70 -10.16 0.98
CA THR A 90 -1.23 -8.94 0.35
C THR A 90 -1.11 -7.74 1.29
N GLU A 91 -0.49 -6.67 0.81
CA GLU A 91 -0.50 -5.34 1.43
C GLU A 91 -1.62 -4.48 0.81
N GLU A 92 -2.84 -4.67 1.29
CA GLU A 92 -4.04 -4.11 0.65
C GLU A 92 -4.03 -2.57 0.55
N ASN A 93 -3.57 -1.87 1.59
CA ASN A 93 -3.50 -0.41 1.62
C ASN A 93 -2.47 0.18 0.62
N ALA A 94 -1.48 -0.62 0.22
CA ALA A 94 -0.44 -0.23 -0.73
C ALA A 94 -0.76 -0.67 -2.17
N GLY A 95 -1.72 -1.58 -2.36
CA GLY A 95 -1.94 -2.22 -3.66
C GLY A 95 -0.74 -3.07 -4.09
N ARG A 96 -0.10 -3.75 -3.12
CA ARG A 96 1.08 -4.59 -3.35
C ARG A 96 0.88 -6.00 -2.82
N ILE A 97 1.60 -6.95 -3.41
CA ILE A 97 1.65 -8.35 -2.99
C ILE A 97 3.11 -8.72 -2.81
N TYR A 98 3.45 -9.25 -1.63
CA TYR A 98 4.72 -9.88 -1.36
C TYR A 98 4.66 -11.35 -1.78
N VAL A 99 5.61 -11.80 -2.59
CA VAL A 99 5.72 -13.19 -3.07
C VAL A 99 7.01 -13.78 -2.53
N ASN A 100 6.92 -14.88 -1.77
CA ASN A 100 8.09 -15.60 -1.30
C ASN A 100 8.56 -16.60 -2.37
N LEU A 101 9.81 -16.48 -2.80
CA LEU A 101 10.41 -17.31 -3.84
C LEU A 101 11.20 -18.51 -3.28
N THR A 102 11.46 -18.55 -1.97
CA THR A 102 12.25 -19.59 -1.29
C THR A 102 11.48 -20.87 -1.01
N GLY A 103 10.16 -20.90 -1.26
CA GLY A 103 9.30 -22.08 -1.00
C GLY A 103 8.88 -22.23 0.47
N GLY A 104 9.25 -21.30 1.34
CA GLY A 104 8.78 -21.20 2.73
C GLY A 104 7.51 -20.34 2.88
N PRO A 105 7.00 -20.15 4.11
CA PRO A 105 5.85 -19.29 4.37
C PRO A 105 6.13 -17.84 3.94
N ALA A 106 5.12 -17.16 3.39
CA ALA A 106 5.19 -15.73 3.08
C ALA A 106 4.98 -14.91 4.36
N ASP A 107 5.99 -14.87 5.21
CA ASP A 107 5.96 -14.07 6.42
C ASP A 107 6.45 -12.64 6.13
N MET A 108 5.55 -11.67 6.23
CA MET A 108 5.87 -10.25 6.05
C MET A 108 6.63 -9.66 7.26
N SER A 109 6.83 -10.42 8.34
CA SER A 109 7.59 -9.97 9.51
C SER A 109 9.12 -9.94 9.29
N ALA A 110 9.61 -10.44 8.16
CA ALA A 110 11.02 -10.36 7.75
C ALA A 110 11.38 -9.08 6.97
N ALA A 111 10.47 -8.10 6.86
CA ALA A 111 10.83 -6.77 6.38
C ALA A 111 11.87 -6.13 7.32
N PRO A 112 13.04 -5.67 6.83
CA PRO A 112 14.05 -5.06 7.68
C PRO A 112 13.57 -3.66 8.11
N GLY A 113 12.87 -3.60 9.23
CA GLY A 113 12.53 -2.33 9.88
C GLY A 113 11.16 -2.27 10.55
N HIS A 114 10.99 -3.03 11.64
CA HIS A 114 10.50 -2.48 12.92
C HIS A 114 10.48 -3.62 13.96
N HIS A 115 11.51 -3.65 14.81
CA HIS A 115 11.52 -4.45 16.03
C HIS A 115 10.39 -3.97 16.95
N GLN A 116 9.23 -4.62 16.91
CA GLN A 116 8.32 -4.61 18.05
C GLN A 116 8.68 -5.82 18.93
N GLN A 117 9.68 -5.61 19.79
CA GLN A 117 10.08 -6.56 20.81
C GLN A 117 8.99 -6.62 21.88
N SER A 118 8.10 -7.60 21.80
CA SER A 118 7.20 -7.97 22.89
C SER A 118 8.01 -8.72 23.96
N GLN A 119 8.56 -7.97 24.93
CA GLN A 119 9.13 -8.55 26.13
C GLN A 119 8.02 -9.03 27.08
N HIS A 120 8.05 -10.32 27.37
CA HIS A 120 7.29 -11.01 28.40
C HIS A 120 8.11 -11.00 29.70
N TYR A 121 7.55 -10.48 30.80
CA TYR A 121 8.10 -10.65 32.15
C TYR A 121 7.04 -11.23 33.11
N PRO A 122 7.42 -12.18 34.01
CA PRO A 122 6.52 -12.75 35.00
C PRO A 122 6.56 -11.97 36.33
N GLN A 123 5.41 -11.75 36.97
CA GLN A 123 5.28 -11.01 38.24
C GLN A 123 5.09 -11.95 39.44
N HIS A 124 5.98 -11.81 40.43
CA HIS A 124 5.94 -12.45 41.75
C HIS A 124 5.40 -11.50 42.85
N GLN A 125 5.04 -12.10 43.98
CA GLN A 125 4.22 -11.59 45.11
C GLN A 125 4.88 -10.60 46.09
N GLN A 126 4.02 -9.70 46.62
CA GLN A 126 3.89 -9.13 47.98
C GLN A 126 5.11 -8.63 48.79
N GLN A 127 5.05 -7.36 49.23
CA GLN A 127 4.88 -6.98 50.65
C GLN A 127 4.60 -5.47 50.83
N GLN A 128 4.10 -5.10 52.01
CA GLN A 128 3.17 -4.03 52.38
C GLN A 128 3.80 -3.05 53.38
N TYR A 129 3.49 -1.73 53.36
CA TYR A 129 3.23 -0.81 54.51
C TYR A 129 2.85 0.63 54.01
N PRO A 130 2.09 1.47 54.79
CA PRO A 130 1.09 2.39 54.23
C PRO A 130 1.24 3.92 54.50
N GLN A 131 0.45 4.67 53.71
CA GLN A 131 -0.34 5.90 54.01
C GLN A 131 0.29 7.31 53.90
N GLN A 132 -0.17 8.09 52.90
CA GLN A 132 -0.82 9.41 53.12
C GLN A 132 -1.65 9.86 51.90
N HIS A 133 -2.82 10.47 52.20
CA HIS A 133 -3.84 11.05 51.30
C HIS A 133 -3.25 12.15 50.38
N GLN A 134 -3.84 12.63 49.27
CA GLN A 134 -5.24 12.96 48.95
C GLN A 134 -5.35 13.39 47.45
N GLN A 135 -6.60 13.44 46.94
CA GLN A 135 -7.10 14.16 45.75
C GLN A 135 -7.09 13.52 44.34
N GLN A 136 -8.26 12.96 43.99
CA GLN A 136 -9.24 13.45 43.00
C GLN A 136 -8.88 13.52 41.48
N GLN A 137 -9.81 12.89 40.73
CA GLN A 137 -10.26 13.15 39.35
C GLN A 137 -9.49 12.58 38.14
N GLN A 138 -10.06 11.47 37.63
CA GLN A 138 -10.45 11.23 36.23
C GLN A 138 -9.74 12.06 35.15
N GLN A 139 -8.84 11.42 34.40
CA GLN A 139 -8.47 11.88 33.07
C GLN A 139 -8.58 10.71 32.08
N GLN A 140 -9.54 10.89 31.18
CA GLN A 140 -9.87 10.04 30.06
C GLN A 140 -9.25 10.67 28.79
N HIS A 141 -8.56 9.83 28.03
CA HIS A 141 -8.23 9.92 26.61
C HIS A 141 -7.61 11.20 26.03
N GLN A 142 -6.34 11.01 25.67
CA GLN A 142 -5.54 11.76 24.74
C GLN A 142 -5.76 11.20 23.32
N GLN A 143 -6.37 11.97 22.42
CA GLN A 143 -6.12 11.96 20.96
C GLN A 143 -7.10 12.92 20.27
N GLY A 144 -6.58 13.95 19.58
CA GLY A 144 -7.44 14.75 18.70
C GLY A 144 -6.98 16.17 18.35
N ASP A 145 -5.68 16.48 18.34
CA ASP A 145 -5.24 17.87 18.04
C ASP A 145 -4.91 18.12 16.56
N ASN A 146 -4.67 17.09 15.74
CA ASN A 146 -4.14 17.31 14.38
C ASN A 146 -5.20 17.39 13.26
N GLN A 147 -6.49 17.14 13.54
CA GLN A 147 -7.55 17.20 12.52
C GLN A 147 -8.22 18.58 12.40
N ASN A 148 -8.18 19.41 13.46
CA ASN A 148 -8.91 20.68 13.50
C ASN A 148 -8.28 21.80 12.64
N GLU A 149 -6.94 21.80 12.45
CA GLU A 149 -6.28 22.85 11.66
C GLU A 149 -6.57 22.71 10.15
N ILE A 150 -6.60 21.49 9.62
CA ILE A 150 -6.86 21.27 8.18
C ILE A 150 -8.33 21.60 7.86
N GLU A 151 -9.28 21.20 8.73
CA GLU A 151 -10.70 21.46 8.52
C GLU A 151 -11.05 22.95 8.57
N GLN A 152 -10.37 23.73 9.42
CA GLN A 152 -10.55 25.19 9.47
C GLN A 152 -9.98 25.89 8.24
N VAL A 153 -8.82 25.45 7.73
CA VAL A 153 -8.23 26.03 6.50
C VAL A 153 -9.10 25.72 5.28
N VAL A 154 -9.60 24.48 5.16
CA VAL A 154 -10.49 24.10 4.05
C VAL A 154 -11.78 24.91 4.08
N ASN A 155 -12.45 25.03 5.23
CA ASN A 155 -13.68 25.80 5.36
C ASN A 155 -13.49 27.32 5.13
N ALA A 156 -12.32 27.87 5.44
CA ALA A 156 -12.02 29.29 5.21
C ALA A 156 -11.67 29.60 3.73
N VAL A 157 -11.10 28.64 3.01
CA VAL A 157 -10.60 28.83 1.63
C VAL A 157 -11.65 28.46 0.58
N LEU A 158 -12.45 27.41 0.80
CA LEU A 158 -13.48 26.93 -0.15
C LEU A 158 -14.43 28.03 -0.65
N PRO A 159 -15.06 28.86 0.22
CA PRO A 159 -16.04 29.86 -0.25
C PRO A 159 -15.40 31.02 -1.03
N ARG A 160 -14.09 31.26 -0.86
CA ARG A 160 -13.37 32.31 -1.59
C ARG A 160 -12.97 31.87 -3.00
N VAL A 161 -12.66 30.59 -3.18
CA VAL A 161 -12.34 30.01 -4.50
C VAL A 161 -13.61 29.87 -5.34
N LEU A 162 -14.70 29.36 -4.76
CA LEU A 162 -15.98 29.20 -5.46
C LEU A 162 -16.55 30.54 -5.94
N ARG A 163 -16.51 31.60 -5.12
CA ARG A 163 -16.94 32.96 -5.53
C ARG A 163 -16.06 33.59 -6.62
N LYS A 164 -14.78 33.21 -6.72
CA LYS A 164 -13.89 33.68 -7.80
C LYS A 164 -14.19 32.95 -9.12
N LEU A 165 -14.58 31.69 -9.07
CA LEU A 165 -14.96 30.91 -10.25
C LEU A 165 -16.34 31.30 -10.78
N GLU A 166 -17.32 31.59 -9.92
CA GLU A 166 -18.62 32.13 -10.35
C GLU A 166 -18.50 33.49 -11.06
N LYS A 167 -17.64 34.39 -10.57
CA LYS A 167 -17.42 35.70 -11.21
C LYS A 167 -16.65 35.63 -12.53
N ALA A 168 -15.92 34.55 -12.78
CA ALA A 168 -15.21 34.33 -14.05
C ALA A 168 -16.11 33.76 -15.15
N CYS A 169 -17.25 33.16 -14.81
CA CYS A 169 -18.21 32.59 -15.78
C CYS A 169 -19.25 33.61 -16.31
N CYS A 170 -19.26 34.86 -15.85
CA CYS A 170 -20.24 35.87 -16.30
C CYS A 170 -19.66 36.95 -17.25
N VAL A 171 -18.49 36.75 -17.85
CA VAL A 171 -17.90 37.66 -18.87
C VAL A 171 -17.87 37.01 -20.27
N VAL A 172 -18.80 36.09 -20.54
CA VAL A 172 -19.10 35.65 -21.90
C VAL A 172 -20.63 35.56 -22.05
N MET A 173 -21.27 36.72 -22.20
CA MET A 173 -22.52 36.87 -22.94
C MET A 173 -22.34 37.98 -23.95
#